data_AF-A0A7Y8I8E1-F1
#
_entry.id   AF-A0A7Y8I8E1-F1
#
_cell.length_a   1.000
_cell.length_b   1.000
_cell.length_c   1.000
_cell.angle_alpha   90.00
_cell.angle_beta   90.00
_cell.angle_gamma   90.00
#
_symmetry.space_group_name_H-M   'P 1'
#
loop_
_entity.id
_entity.type
_entity.pdbx_description
1 polymer ?
#
loop_
_entity_poly.entity_id
_entity_poly.type
_entity_poly.pdbx_seq_one_letter_code
_entity_poly.pdbx_strand_id
1 'polypeptide(L)'
;MANLLTLMPNLEPDELNFVQMLLKDADDNKQQQFAMIYNSRRKDPQTILLLTLIGFLGVAGVQRFVIDQIGMGLLYLFTGGLCVIGTIVDLINHKSLAFDYNQKVARQVAGMVGA
;
A
#
# COMPACT_ATOMS: atom_id res chain seq x y z
N MET A 1 -14.35 20.55 -7.77
CA MET A 1 -13.62 19.74 -6.77
C MET A 1 -14.54 18.61 -6.32
N ALA A 2 -14.27 17.38 -6.73
CA ALA A 2 -14.96 16.22 -6.19
C ALA A 2 -14.54 15.97 -4.73
N ASN A 3 -15.48 15.63 -3.85
CA ASN A 3 -15.14 15.20 -2.50
C ASN A 3 -14.45 13.83 -2.59
N LEU A 4 -13.12 13.79 -2.49
CA LEU A 4 -12.34 12.54 -2.57
C LEU A 4 -12.79 11.51 -1.51
N LEU A 5 -13.26 11.98 -0.34
CA LEU A 5 -13.91 11.17 0.70
C LEU A 5 -15.19 10.43 0.22
N THR A 6 -15.91 10.96 -0.77
CA THR A 6 -17.09 10.29 -1.36
C THR A 6 -16.73 9.33 -2.50
N LEU A 7 -15.60 9.55 -3.17
CA LEU A 7 -15.09 8.65 -4.22
C LEU A 7 -14.28 7.47 -3.65
N MET A 8 -13.62 7.69 -2.51
CA MET A 8 -12.66 6.77 -1.91
C MET A 8 -12.71 6.88 -0.36
N PRO A 9 -13.79 6.39 0.30
CA PRO A 9 -14.03 6.62 1.73
C PRO A 9 -13.07 5.88 2.68
N ASN A 10 -12.34 4.87 2.17
CA ASN A 10 -11.51 3.97 2.98
C ASN A 10 -10.00 4.30 2.91
N LEU A 11 -9.61 5.54 2.56
CA LEU A 11 -8.20 5.96 2.60
C LEU A 11 -7.73 6.20 4.04
N GLU A 12 -6.48 5.85 4.34
CA GLU A 12 -5.82 6.34 5.55
C GLU A 12 -5.53 7.85 5.41
N PRO A 13 -5.46 8.62 6.52
CA PRO A 13 -5.28 10.07 6.46
C PRO A 13 -4.06 10.52 5.64
N ASP A 14 -2.96 9.78 5.73
CA ASP A 14 -1.73 10.06 5.01
C ASP A 14 -1.87 9.79 3.50
N GLU A 15 -2.57 8.71 3.12
CA GLU A 15 -2.92 8.41 1.72
C GLU A 15 -3.85 9.49 1.15
N LEU A 16 -4.80 9.98 1.96
CA LEU A 16 -5.70 11.08 1.62
C LEU A 16 -4.95 12.40 1.39
N ASN A 17 -3.99 12.73 2.26
CA ASN A 17 -3.17 13.92 2.11
C ASN A 17 -2.28 13.84 0.86
N PHE A 18 -1.69 12.66 0.59
CA PHE A 18 -0.89 12.43 -0.61
C PHE A 18 -1.72 12.54 -1.89
N VAL A 19 -2.88 11.89 -1.96
CA VAL A 19 -3.76 11.93 -3.14
C VAL A 19 -4.37 13.33 -3.35
N GLN A 20 -4.70 14.08 -2.28
CA GLN A 20 -5.12 15.48 -2.39
C GLN A 20 -4.01 16.38 -2.96
N MET A 21 -2.76 16.21 -2.52
CA MET A 21 -1.63 16.98 -3.05
C MET A 21 -1.40 16.69 -4.54
N LEU A 22 -1.62 15.44 -4.96
CA LEU A 22 -1.36 14.97 -6.32
C LEU A 22 -2.52 15.28 -7.29
N LEU A 23 -3.77 15.33 -6.82
CA LEU A 23 -4.94 15.73 -7.61
C LEU A 23 -5.29 17.22 -7.50
N LYS A 24 -4.47 18.02 -6.80
CA LYS A 24 -4.73 19.43 -6.48
C LYS A 24 -5.11 20.28 -7.71
N ASP A 25 -4.37 20.08 -8.80
CA ASP A 25 -4.51 20.87 -10.04
C ASP A 25 -5.24 20.06 -11.14
N ALA A 26 -5.88 18.94 -10.77
CA ALA A 26 -6.62 18.06 -11.67
C ALA A 26 -8.12 18.36 -11.70
N ASP A 27 -8.69 18.41 -12.92
CA ASP A 27 -10.12 18.63 -13.19
C ASP A 27 -11.02 17.53 -12.59
N ASP A 28 -12.29 17.83 -12.28
CA ASP A 28 -13.21 16.88 -11.64
C ASP A 28 -13.40 15.59 -12.45
N ASN A 29 -13.31 15.67 -13.79
CA ASN A 29 -13.32 14.49 -14.65
C ASN A 29 -12.08 13.60 -14.45
N LYS A 30 -10.90 14.22 -14.29
CA LYS A 30 -9.65 13.50 -13.98
C LYS A 30 -9.70 12.88 -12.58
N GLN A 31 -10.26 13.60 -11.59
CA GLN A 31 -10.42 13.10 -10.22
C GLN A 31 -11.29 11.84 -10.18
N GLN A 32 -12.38 11.78 -10.96
CA GLN A 32 -13.22 10.58 -11.10
C GLN A 32 -12.47 9.43 -11.79
N GLN A 33 -11.80 9.69 -12.92
CA GLN A 33 -11.02 8.65 -13.63
C GLN A 33 -9.89 8.08 -12.77
N PHE A 34 -9.17 8.95 -12.05
CA PHE A 34 -8.17 8.53 -11.08
C PHE A 34 -8.80 7.63 -10.02
N ALA A 35 -9.90 8.03 -9.38
CA ALA A 35 -10.52 7.25 -8.31
C ALA A 35 -10.97 5.86 -8.78
N MET A 36 -11.54 5.73 -9.99
CA MET A 36 -11.92 4.44 -10.57
C MET A 36 -10.72 3.51 -10.75
N ILE A 37 -9.63 3.99 -11.36
CA ILE A 37 -8.42 3.19 -11.61
C ILE A 37 -7.69 2.91 -10.29
N TYR A 38 -7.63 3.87 -9.38
CA TYR A 38 -6.90 3.78 -8.12
C TYR A 38 -7.55 2.80 -7.14
N ASN A 39 -8.88 2.88 -6.94
CA ASN A 39 -9.62 1.92 -6.11
C ASN A 39 -9.42 0.47 -6.58
N SER A 40 -9.20 0.24 -7.90
CA SER A 40 -8.94 -1.10 -8.45
C SER A 40 -7.51 -1.62 -8.25
N ARG A 41 -6.56 -0.77 -7.82
CA ARG A 41 -5.11 -1.07 -7.75
C ARG A 41 -4.45 -0.85 -6.39
N ARG A 42 -5.01 0.03 -5.55
CA ARG A 42 -4.55 0.21 -4.16
C ARG A 42 -4.76 -1.08 -3.36
N LYS A 43 -4.06 -1.22 -2.24
CA LYS A 43 -4.29 -2.32 -1.28
C LYS A 43 -4.61 -1.76 0.09
N ASP A 44 -5.62 -2.36 0.74
CA ASP A 44 -5.94 -1.99 2.11
C ASP A 44 -4.84 -2.50 3.07
N PRO A 45 -4.36 -1.68 4.02
CA PRO A 45 -3.36 -2.10 5.02
C PRO A 45 -3.81 -3.32 5.83
N GLN A 46 -5.12 -3.45 6.06
CA GLN A 46 -5.73 -4.60 6.73
C GLN A 46 -5.58 -5.89 5.91
N THR A 47 -5.67 -5.83 4.58
CA THR A 47 -5.43 -6.99 3.71
C THR A 47 -3.96 -7.41 3.73
N ILE A 48 -3.04 -6.44 3.75
CA ILE A 48 -1.60 -6.70 3.90
C ILE A 48 -1.32 -7.38 5.25
N LEU A 49 -1.85 -6.83 6.35
CA LEU A 49 -1.73 -7.42 7.69
C LEU A 49 -2.35 -8.83 7.77
N LEU A 50 -3.50 -9.07 7.13
CA LEU A 50 -4.14 -10.40 7.10
C LEU A 50 -3.28 -11.42 6.34
N LEU A 51 -2.71 -11.06 5.19
CA LEU A 51 -1.78 -11.94 4.47
C LEU A 51 -0.48 -12.17 5.26
N THR A 52 0.02 -11.18 6.01
CA THR A 52 1.17 -11.36 6.93
C THR A 52 0.85 -12.39 8.02
N LEU A 53 -0.33 -12.32 8.64
CA LEU A 53 -0.78 -13.27 9.66
C LEU A 53 -1.01 -14.69 9.10
N ILE A 54 -1.49 -14.82 7.87
CA ILE A 54 -1.61 -16.12 7.17
C ILE A 54 -0.23 -16.66 6.78
N GLY A 55 0.68 -15.81 6.30
CA GLY A 55 2.06 -16.16 5.97
C GLY A 55 2.86 -16.66 7.18
N PHE A 56 2.57 -16.13 8.38
CA PHE A 56 3.14 -16.58 9.66
C PHE A 56 2.74 -18.03 10.02
N LEU A 57 1.55 -18.49 9.61
CA LEU A 57 1.05 -19.85 9.87
C LEU A 57 1.37 -20.87 8.76
N GLY A 58 1.52 -20.43 7.51
CA GLY A 58 1.68 -21.31 6.35
C GLY A 58 3.07 -21.36 5.74
N VAL A 59 3.62 -20.22 5.30
CA VAL A 59 4.90 -20.13 4.59
C VAL A 59 5.60 -18.81 4.91
N ALA A 60 6.49 -18.83 5.90
CA ALA A 60 7.21 -17.65 6.37
C ALA A 60 8.12 -17.06 5.27
N GLY A 61 7.71 -15.94 4.67
CA GLY A 61 8.54 -15.12 3.80
C GLY A 61 7.94 -14.76 2.43
N VAL A 62 6.96 -15.51 1.92
CA VAL A 62 6.36 -15.23 0.58
C VAL A 62 5.78 -13.82 0.50
N GLN A 63 5.17 -13.35 1.60
CA GLN A 63 4.65 -12.00 1.74
C GLN A 63 5.70 -10.90 1.46
N ARG A 64 6.96 -11.10 1.88
CA ARG A 64 8.04 -10.09 1.67
C ARG A 64 8.44 -9.93 0.19
N PHE A 65 8.18 -10.92 -0.66
CA PHE A 65 8.35 -10.79 -2.11
C PHE A 65 7.25 -9.93 -2.77
N VAL A 66 6.08 -9.79 -2.15
CA VAL A 66 4.96 -8.98 -2.66
C VAL A 66 5.14 -7.48 -2.36
N ILE A 67 6.03 -7.12 -1.43
CA ILE A 67 6.23 -5.77 -0.89
C ILE A 67 7.66 -5.25 -1.18
N ASP A 68 8.33 -5.73 -2.24
CA ASP A 68 9.70 -5.37 -2.67
C ASP A 68 10.86 -5.58 -1.66
N GLN A 69 10.61 -5.86 -0.36
CA GLN A 69 11.65 -5.91 0.68
C GLN A 69 12.44 -7.24 0.75
N ILE A 70 12.81 -7.77 -0.42
CA ILE A 70 13.45 -9.08 -0.60
C ILE A 70 14.80 -9.18 0.13
N GLY A 71 15.60 -8.11 0.15
CA GLY A 71 16.92 -8.10 0.80
C GLY A 71 16.88 -8.34 2.32
N MET A 72 15.98 -7.64 3.03
CA MET A 72 15.74 -7.88 4.46
C MET A 72 15.01 -9.20 4.72
N GLY A 73 14.28 -9.73 3.74
CA GLY A 73 13.74 -11.09 3.74
C GLY A 73 14.85 -12.15 3.83
N LEU A 74 15.78 -12.15 2.88
CA LEU A 74 16.86 -13.14 2.77
C LEU A 74 17.81 -13.12 3.98
N LEU A 75 18.21 -11.94 4.44
CA LEU A 75 19.13 -11.80 5.58
C LEU A 75 18.54 -12.40 6.87
N TYR A 76 17.21 -12.33 7.04
CA TYR A 76 16.50 -12.89 8.20
C TYR A 76 16.26 -14.41 8.07
N LEU A 77 16.17 -14.93 6.85
CA LEU A 77 15.86 -16.34 6.58
C LEU A 77 17.07 -17.26 6.86
N PHE A 78 18.28 -16.83 6.51
CA PHE A 78 19.53 -17.56 6.82
C PHE A 78 19.85 -17.66 8.32
N THR A 79 19.19 -16.87 9.17
CA THR A 79 19.45 -16.80 10.62
C THR A 79 18.47 -17.59 11.50
N GLY A 80 17.45 -18.25 10.91
CA GLY A 80 16.56 -19.20 11.59
C GLY A 80 15.56 -18.59 12.59
N GLY A 81 16.04 -18.00 13.68
CA GLY A 81 15.18 -17.44 14.74
C GLY A 81 14.52 -16.09 14.39
N LEU A 82 15.00 -15.40 13.36
CA LEU A 82 14.59 -14.04 13.03
C LEU A 82 13.22 -13.93 12.34
N CYS A 83 12.56 -15.04 11.96
CA CYS A 83 11.21 -15.01 11.40
C CYS A 83 10.20 -14.28 12.31
N VAL A 84 10.18 -14.60 13.62
CA VAL A 84 9.22 -14.00 14.58
C VAL A 84 9.44 -12.48 14.71
N ILE A 85 10.70 -12.05 14.85
CA ILE A 85 11.06 -10.63 14.92
C ILE A 85 10.71 -9.93 13.59
N GLY A 86 10.94 -10.60 12.46
CA GLY A 86 10.54 -10.11 11.15
C GLY A 86 9.04 -9.88 11.01
N THR A 87 8.21 -10.75 11.60
CA THR A 87 6.74 -10.58 11.67
C THR A 87 6.33 -9.47 12.64
N ILE A 88 7.01 -9.31 13.78
CA ILE A 88 6.73 -8.22 14.74
C ILE A 88 7.01 -6.84 14.11
N VAL A 89 8.12 -6.71 13.38
CA VAL A 89 8.44 -5.48 12.64
C VAL A 89 7.41 -5.20 11.54
N ASP A 90 6.94 -6.24 10.83
CA ASP A 90 5.86 -6.12 9.84
C ASP A 90 4.53 -5.69 10.49
N LEU A 91 4.19 -6.26 11.66
CA LEU A 91 3.00 -5.91 12.45
C LEU A 91 3.03 -4.45 12.92
N ILE A 92 4.20 -3.90 13.25
CA ILE A 92 4.35 -2.49 13.62
C ILE A 92 4.30 -1.59 12.37
N ASN A 93 4.90 -2.02 11.25
CA ASN A 93 5.15 -1.16 10.08
C ASN A 93 4.16 -1.35 8.91
N HIS A 94 3.17 -2.25 9.02
CA HIS A 94 2.22 -2.60 7.94
C HIS A 94 1.54 -1.40 7.28
N LYS A 95 1.23 -0.34 8.05
CA LYS A 95 0.68 0.93 7.53
C LYS A 95 1.65 1.65 6.60
N SER A 96 2.91 1.80 7.02
CA SER A 96 3.95 2.42 6.20
C SER A 96 4.21 1.62 4.92
N LEU A 97 4.21 0.28 5.01
CA LEU A 97 4.36 -0.61 3.86
C LEU A 97 3.17 -0.52 2.88
N ALA A 98 1.95 -0.42 3.39
CA ALA A 98 0.76 -0.20 2.59
C ALA A 98 0.78 1.18 1.91
N PHE A 99 1.13 2.23 2.67
CA PHE A 99 1.28 3.59 2.16
C PHE A 99 2.35 3.70 1.07
N ASP A 100 3.55 3.13 1.26
CA ASP A 100 4.61 3.11 0.24
C ASP A 100 4.16 2.44 -1.07
N TYR A 101 3.41 1.34 -0.97
CA TYR A 101 2.82 0.66 -2.13
C TYR A 101 1.73 1.52 -2.79
N ASN A 102 0.78 2.03 -2.01
CA ASN A 102 -0.32 2.87 -2.48
C ASN A 102 0.17 4.22 -3.05
N GLN A 103 1.32 4.71 -2.60
CA GLN A 103 2.00 5.90 -3.11
C GLN A 103 2.66 5.63 -4.47
N LYS A 104 3.33 4.47 -4.66
CA LYS A 104 3.82 4.02 -5.98
C LYS A 104 2.65 3.93 -6.98
N VAL A 105 1.54 3.29 -6.58
CA VAL A 105 0.34 3.14 -7.41
C VAL A 105 -0.30 4.50 -7.74
N ALA A 106 -0.43 5.40 -6.76
CA ALA A 106 -1.02 6.73 -6.98
C ALA A 106 -0.24 7.53 -8.03
N ARG A 107 1.10 7.58 -7.92
CA ARG A 107 1.96 8.25 -8.91
C ARG A 107 1.80 7.65 -10.31
N GLN A 108 1.71 6.33 -10.42
CA GLN A 108 1.48 5.65 -11.70
C GLN A 108 0.11 6.00 -12.29
N VAL A 109 -0.97 5.93 -11.51
CA VAL A 109 -2.35 6.18 -11.99
C VAL A 109 -2.53 7.64 -12.40
N ALA A 110 -1.98 8.61 -11.66
CA ALA A 110 -2.00 10.01 -12.06
C ALA A 110 -1.28 10.25 -13.40
N GLY A 111 -0.10 9.63 -13.59
CA GLY A 111 0.63 9.67 -14.86
C GLY A 111 -0.15 9.06 -16.04
N MET A 112 -1.08 8.11 -15.80
CA MET A 112 -1.98 7.58 -16.84
C MET A 112 -3.15 8.53 -17.15
N VAL A 113 -3.66 9.26 -16.15
CA VAL A 113 -4.79 10.20 -16.28
C VAL A 113 -4.34 11.60 -16.73
N GLY A 114 -3.03 11.86 -16.70
CA GLY A 114 -2.46 13.19 -16.97
C GLY A 114 -2.89 14.21 -15.92
N ALA A 115 -2.98 13.78 -14.65
CA ALA A 115 -3.22 14.64 -13.49
C ALA A 115 -1.90 15.26 -13.02
#